data_AF-B0EX44-F1
#
_entry.id   AF-B0EX44-F1
#
_cell.length_a   1.000
_cell.length_b   1.000
_cell.length_c   1.000
_cell.angle_alpha   90.00
_cell.angle_beta   90.00
_cell.angle_gamma   90.00
#
_symmetry.space_group_name_H-M   'P 1'
#
loop_
_entity.id
_entity.type
_entity.pdbx_description
1 polymer ?
#
loop_
_entity_poly.entity_id
_entity_poly.type
_entity_poly.pdbx_seq_one_letter_code
_entity_poly.pdbx_strand_id
1 'polypeptide(L)' 'TTVHWHGLIIPSVQDGATEEGSPIIPPGKSLLYNFTSKPSGTFWYHS' A
#
# COMPACT_ATOMS: atom_id res chain seq x y z
N THR A 1 4.86 -6.69 -8.53
CA THR A 1 4.95 -6.64 -7.05
C THR A 1 4.00 -5.58 -6.54
N THR A 2 3.61 -5.64 -5.28
CA THR A 2 3.01 -4.52 -4.55
C THR A 2 3.73 -4.36 -3.21
N VAL A 3 3.40 -3.31 -2.47
CA VAL A 3 3.74 -3.17 -1.05
C VAL A 3 2.43 -2.95 -0.31
N HIS A 4 2.06 -3.89 0.56
CA HIS A 4 0.90 -3.76 1.43
C HIS A 4 1.25 -3.08 2.76
N TRP A 5 0.39 -2.16 3.23
CA TRP A 5 0.58 -1.40 4.46
C TRP A 5 -0.26 -1.95 5.61
N HIS A 6 0.20 -3.06 6.19
CA HIS A 6 -0.56 -3.86 7.13
C HIS A 6 -1.01 -3.07 8.37
N GLY A 7 -2.34 -2.90 8.49
CA GLY A 7 -3.00 -2.26 9.63
C GLY A 7 -3.21 -0.75 9.50
N LEU A 8 -2.79 -0.13 8.39
CA LEU A 8 -3.12 1.27 8.11
C LEU A 8 -4.50 1.41 7.46
N ILE A 9 -5.21 2.49 7.81
CA ILE A 9 -6.49 2.85 7.20
C ILE A 9 -6.22 3.92 6.15
N ILE A 10 -6.02 3.49 4.91
CA ILE A 10 -5.63 4.33 3.78
C ILE A 10 -6.45 4.01 2.53
N PRO A 11 -6.50 4.89 1.51
CA PRO A 11 -7.25 4.61 0.27
C PRO A 11 -6.76 3.32 -0.39
N SER A 12 -7.67 2.51 -0.92
CA SER A 12 -7.32 1.19 -1.49
C SER A 12 -6.31 1.26 -2.63
N VAL A 13 -6.26 2.35 -3.39
CA VAL A 13 -5.26 2.59 -4.46
C VAL A 13 -3.83 2.80 -3.93
N GLN A 14 -3.69 3.05 -2.63
CA GLN A 14 -2.42 3.24 -1.92
C GLN A 14 -2.09 2.03 -1.02
N ASP A 15 -2.95 1.03 -0.93
CA ASP A 15 -2.87 0.03 0.13
C ASP A 15 -2.00 -1.18 -0.20
N GLY A 16 -1.74 -1.47 -1.47
CA GLY A 16 -1.05 -2.67 -1.93
C GLY A 16 -1.92 -3.93 -2.04
N ALA A 17 -3.18 -3.89 -1.62
CA ALA A 17 -4.18 -4.95 -1.77
C ALA A 17 -4.76 -4.96 -3.20
N THR A 18 -4.31 -5.88 -4.04
CA THR A 18 -4.69 -5.91 -5.48
C THR A 18 -6.17 -6.30 -5.64
N GLU A 19 -6.66 -7.15 -4.75
CA GLU A 19 -8.06 -7.56 -4.61
C GLU A 19 -9.00 -6.39 -4.29
N GLU A 20 -8.48 -5.29 -3.73
CA GLU A 20 -9.23 -4.07 -3.42
C GLU A 20 -8.94 -2.90 -4.40
N GLY A 21 -8.20 -3.18 -5.49
CA GLY A 21 -7.97 -2.23 -6.57
C GLY A 21 -6.65 -1.46 -6.51
N SER A 22 -5.69 -1.87 -5.67
CA SER A 22 -4.32 -1.36 -5.78
C SER A 22 -3.68 -1.76 -7.11
N PRO A 23 -2.96 -0.84 -7.79
CA PRO A 23 -2.25 -1.17 -9.01
C PRO A 23 -1.02 -2.05 -8.72
N ILE A 24 -0.79 -3.03 -9.60
CA ILE A 24 0.46 -3.81 -9.59
C ILE A 24 1.60 -2.94 -10.10
N ILE A 25 2.77 -3.01 -9.45
CA ILE A 25 4.01 -2.40 -9.94
C ILE A 25 4.66 -3.37 -10.95
N PRO A 26 4.73 -3.01 -12.26
CA PRO A 26 5.38 -3.86 -13.26
C PRO A 26 6.91 -3.93 -13.06
N PRO A 27 7.58 -4.95 -13.64
CA PRO A 27 9.04 -5.03 -13.62
C PRO A 27 9.71 -3.76 -14.16
N GLY A 28 10.69 -3.25 -13.43
CA GLY A 28 11.45 -2.04 -13.81
C GLY A 28 10.66 -0.73 -13.71
N LYS A 29 9.47 -0.74 -13.10
CA LYS A 29 8.65 0.45 -12.86
C LYS A 29 8.59 0.78 -11.36
N SER A 30 8.04 1.94 -11.05
CA SER A 30 7.89 2.45 -9.69
C SER A 30 6.50 3.05 -9.52
N LEU A 31 6.00 3.01 -8.28
CA LEU A 31 4.73 3.60 -7.86
C LEU A 31 5.00 4.44 -6.61
N LEU A 32 4.42 5.65 -6.57
CA LEU A 32 4.50 6.50 -5.39
C LEU A 32 3.32 6.19 -4.45
N TYR A 33 3.65 5.73 -3.26
CA TYR A 33 2.69 5.63 -2.16
C TYR A 33 2.58 6.98 -1.44
N ASN A 34 1.38 7.57 -1.39
CA ASN A 34 1.14 8.84 -0.74
C ASN A 34 -0.20 8.84 0.00
N PHE A 35 -0.13 8.81 1.33
CA PHE A 35 -1.29 8.78 2.21
C PHE A 35 -0.96 9.41 3.56
N THR A 36 -1.99 9.75 4.33
CA THR A 36 -1.82 10.12 5.74
C THR A 36 -1.85 8.85 6.60
N SER A 37 -0.82 8.62 7.41
CA SER A 37 -0.75 7.44 8.28
C SER A 37 -1.72 7.56 9.46
N LYS A 38 -2.70 6.66 9.52
CA LYS A 38 -3.64 6.49 10.63
C LYS A 38 -4.09 5.03 10.74
N PRO A 39 -4.47 4.54 11.94
CA PRO A 39 -4.36 5.21 13.25
C PRO A 39 -2.90 5.27 13.74
N SER A 40 -2.66 5.88 14.91
CA SER A 40 -1.33 5.83 15.56
C SER A 40 -1.08 4.45 16.16
N GLY A 41 0.14 3.93 16.05
CA GLY A 41 0.47 2.58 16.53
C GLY A 41 1.71 2.01 15.85
N THR A 42 1.91 0.70 16.03
CA THR A 42 2.95 -0.06 15.35
C THR A 42 2.35 -0.82 14.18
N PHE A 43 2.88 -0.60 12.99
CA PHE A 43 2.44 -1.20 11.74
C PHE A 43 3.67 -1.63 10.94
N TRP A 44 3.46 -2.29 9.81
CA TRP A 44 4.54 -2.82 8.99
C TRP A 44 4.12 -2.88 7.52
N TYR A 45 5.08 -3.14 6.64
CA TYR A 45 4.83 -3.31 5.22
C TYR A 45 5.45 -4.60 4.71
N HIS A 46 4.86 -5.18 3.67
CA HIS A 46 5.37 -6.37 3.01
C HIS A 46 4.94 -6.43 1.55
N SER A 47 5.59 -7.28 0.75
CA SER A 47 5.16 -7.59 -0.63
C SER A 47 4.10 -8.68 -0.67
#